data_AF-A0A146M7Q1-F1
#
_entry.id   AF-A0A146M7Q1-F1
#
_cell.length_a   1.000
_cell.length_b   1.000
_cell.length_c   1.000
_cell.angle_alpha   90.00
_cell.angle_beta   90.00
_cell.angle_gamma   90.00
#
_symmetry.space_group_name_H-M   'P 1'
#
loop_
_entity.id
_entity.type
_entity.pdbx_description
1 polymer ?
#
loop_
_entity_poly.entity_id
_entity_poly.type
_entity_poly.pdbx_seq_one_letter_code
_entity_poly.pdbx_strand_id
1 'polypeptide(L)'
;RWVDPNSTHRRFFGICQLVLYWQICELNTFFLKHIFEMPPTHPLVIWRLAFVGIIVAPSVRQFYMYVTDPGCKRLGTQCWVYGAIMAAEALLCIKNGKELFSHTQATNIIVWLLIQSIMSILCVFGCYTYAKYFQVILWEIRSSLRI
;
A
#
# COMPACT_ATOMS: atom_id res chain seq x y z
N ARG A 1 23.33 -1.09 -23.02
CA ARG A 1 22.57 -2.22 -22.45
C ARG A 1 21.19 -1.67 -22.07
N TRP A 2 20.21 -1.75 -22.99
CA TRP A 2 19.00 -0.90 -22.99
C TRP A 2 17.68 -1.66 -22.74
N VAL A 3 17.77 -2.94 -22.38
CA VAL A 3 16.69 -3.74 -21.82
C VAL A 3 17.32 -4.71 -20.82
N ASP A 4 17.55 -4.28 -19.58
CA ASP A 4 17.81 -5.23 -18.47
C ASP A 4 16.48 -5.46 -17.72
N PRO A 5 15.90 -6.67 -17.79
CA PRO A 5 14.62 -7.02 -17.15
C PRO A 5 14.70 -7.17 -15.61
N ASN A 6 15.85 -6.89 -14.99
CA ASN A 6 16.20 -7.38 -13.66
C ASN A 6 15.86 -6.46 -12.47
N SER A 7 15.03 -5.41 -12.64
CA SER A 7 14.48 -4.66 -11.49
C SER A 7 12.96 -4.40 -11.53
N THR A 8 12.25 -4.84 -12.58
CA THR A 8 10.80 -4.63 -12.70
C THR A 8 10.02 -5.30 -11.57
N HIS A 9 10.44 -6.48 -11.13
CA HIS A 9 9.77 -7.21 -10.04
C HIS A 9 9.87 -6.49 -8.70
N ARG A 10 11.04 -5.96 -8.33
CA ARG A 10 11.19 -5.20 -7.06
C ARG A 10 10.34 -3.93 -7.05
N ARG A 11 10.23 -3.25 -8.19
CA ARG A 11 9.37 -2.06 -8.34
C ARG A 11 7.90 -2.41 -8.27
N PHE A 12 7.49 -3.50 -8.92
CA PHE A 12 6.13 -4.03 -8.84
C PHE A 12 5.74 -4.39 -7.40
N PHE A 13 6.55 -5.22 -6.72
CA PHE A 13 6.32 -5.60 -5.33
C PHE A 13 6.33 -4.38 -4.41
N GLY A 14 7.23 -3.42 -4.65
CA GLY A 14 7.27 -2.17 -3.91
C GLY A 14 5.97 -1.37 -4.02
N ILE A 15 5.46 -1.18 -5.23
CA ILE A 15 4.20 -0.47 -5.47
C ILE A 15 3.02 -1.21 -4.85
N CYS A 16 2.93 -2.52 -5.02
CA CYS A 16 1.87 -3.33 -4.39
C CYS A 16 1.91 -3.20 -2.86
N GLN A 17 3.09 -3.27 -2.24
CA GLN A 17 3.23 -3.12 -0.80
C GLN A 17 2.83 -1.72 -0.33
N LEU A 18 3.21 -0.66 -1.06
CA LEU A 18 2.79 0.71 -0.75
C LEU A 18 1.26 0.88 -0.80
N VAL A 19 0.61 0.34 -1.84
CA VAL A 19 -0.85 0.36 -1.99
C VAL A 19 -1.54 -0.37 -0.85
N LEU A 20 -1.01 -1.52 -0.43
CA LEU A 20 -1.54 -2.26 0.72
C LEU A 20 -1.42 -1.46 2.03
N TYR A 21 -0.26 -0.86 2.31
CA TYR A 21 -0.08 -0.02 3.49
C TYR A 21 -1.03 1.18 3.50
N TRP A 22 -1.21 1.83 2.35
CA TRP A 22 -2.16 2.92 2.19
C TRP A 22 -3.59 2.47 2.52
N GLN A 23 -4.00 1.31 1.98
CA GLN A 23 -5.34 0.76 2.20
C GLN A 23 -5.61 0.44 3.67
N ILE A 24 -4.61 -0.12 4.38
CA ILE A 24 -4.72 -0.40 5.81
C ILE A 24 -4.79 0.92 6.60
N CYS A 25 -4.09 1.98 6.18
CA CYS A 25 -4.13 3.29 6.84
C CYS A 25 -5.51 3.95 6.73
N GLU A 26 -6.11 3.89 5.54
CA GLU A 26 -7.49 4.31 5.31
C GLU A 26 -8.48 3.51 6.17
N LEU A 27 -8.31 2.18 6.21
CA LEU A 27 -9.15 1.31 7.01
C LEU A 27 -9.05 1.59 8.51
N ASN A 28 -7.83 1.77 9.03
CA ASN A 28 -7.59 2.14 10.42
C ASN A 28 -8.27 3.49 10.76
N THR A 29 -8.16 4.47 9.87
CA THR A 29 -8.80 5.79 10.04
C THR A 29 -10.33 5.68 10.02
N PHE A 30 -10.87 4.83 9.14
CA PHE A 30 -12.30 4.58 9.04
C PHE A 30 -12.85 3.91 10.30
N PHE A 31 -12.18 2.87 10.81
CA PHE A 31 -12.55 2.22 12.06
C PHE A 31 -12.45 3.17 13.25
N LEU A 32 -11.41 3.99 13.31
CA LEU A 32 -11.27 5.00 14.36
C LEU A 32 -12.45 5.99 14.35
N LYS A 33 -12.90 6.42 13.17
CA LYS A 33 -14.06 7.30 13.03
C LYS A 33 -15.37 6.63 13.44
N HIS A 34 -15.52 5.33 13.21
CA HIS A 34 -16.75 4.61 13.53
C HIS A 34 -16.79 4.15 14.99
N ILE A 35 -15.67 3.64 15.52
CA ILE A 35 -15.54 3.17 16.92
C ILE A 35 -15.65 4.32 17.91
N PHE A 36 -15.13 5.49 17.54
CA PHE A 36 -15.27 6.72 18.28
C PHE A 36 -16.32 7.57 17.56
N GLU A 37 -17.61 7.24 17.71
CA GLU A 37 -18.67 8.25 17.73
C GLU A 37 -18.49 9.21 18.94
N MET A 38 -17.25 9.64 19.21
CA MET A 38 -16.89 10.58 20.26
C MET A 38 -16.61 11.93 19.63
N PRO A 39 -16.99 13.03 20.31
CA PRO A 39 -16.72 14.38 19.85
C PRO A 39 -15.22 14.55 19.54
N PRO A 40 -14.85 15.38 18.55
CA PRO A 40 -13.50 15.55 18.01
C PRO A 40 -12.45 16.09 19.00
N THR A 41 -12.71 16.06 20.30
CA THR A 41 -11.94 16.69 21.37
C THR A 41 -11.07 15.74 22.17
N HIS A 42 -11.14 14.41 21.98
CA HIS A 42 -10.23 13.52 22.71
C HIS A 42 -8.82 13.55 22.09
N PRO A 43 -7.82 14.15 22.77
CA PRO A 43 -6.52 14.48 22.18
C PRO A 43 -5.68 13.26 21.79
N LEU A 44 -5.99 12.08 22.35
CA LEU A 44 -5.21 10.85 22.13
C LEU A 44 -5.29 10.35 20.69
N VAL A 45 -6.44 10.46 20.03
CA VAL A 45 -6.64 9.97 18.64
C VAL A 45 -6.01 10.94 17.63
N ILE A 46 -6.18 12.24 17.84
CA ILE A 46 -5.61 13.31 16.99
C ILE A 46 -4.09 13.31 17.08
N TRP A 47 -3.54 13.21 18.29
CA TRP A 47 -2.11 13.12 18.50
C TRP A 47 -1.53 11.90 17.78
N ARG A 48 -2.16 10.72 17.88
CA ARG A 48 -1.70 9.53 17.16
C ARG A 48 -1.67 9.73 15.64
N LEU A 49 -2.79 10.21 15.07
CA LEU A 49 -2.91 10.40 13.62
C LEU A 49 -1.89 11.43 13.10
N ALA A 50 -1.64 12.50 13.86
CA ALA A 50 -0.63 13.50 13.56
C ALA A 50 0.79 12.90 13.60
N PHE A 51 1.10 12.07 14.60
CA PHE A 51 2.40 11.39 14.70
C PHE A 51 2.63 10.42 13.55
N VAL A 52 1.62 9.63 13.19
CA VAL A 52 1.68 8.73 12.04
C VAL A 52 1.89 9.51 10.75
N GLY A 53 1.15 10.61 10.54
CA GLY A 53 1.30 11.48 9.38
C GLY A 53 2.72 12.06 9.23
N ILE A 54 3.32 12.50 10.35
CA ILE A 54 4.69 13.04 10.35
C ILE A 54 5.73 11.94 10.02
N ILE A 55 5.53 10.71 10.49
CA ILE A 55 6.45 9.58 10.27
C ILE A 55 6.28 8.95 8.87
N VAL A 56 5.09 9.04 8.27
CA VAL A 56 4.79 8.52 6.92
C VAL A 56 5.66 9.17 5.87
N ALA A 57 5.80 10.50 5.88
CA ALA A 57 6.55 11.23 4.85
C ALA A 57 8.01 10.78 4.70
N PRO A 58 8.84 10.72 5.76
CA PRO A 58 10.21 10.20 5.65
C PRO A 58 10.25 8.69 5.37
N SER A 59 9.27 7.92 5.86
CA SER A 59 9.20 6.47 5.62
C SER A 59 8.94 6.15 4.15
N VAL A 60 7.99 6.82 3.50
CA VAL A 60 7.70 6.66 2.07
C VAL A 60 8.91 7.07 1.23
N ARG A 61 9.61 8.15 1.61
CA ARG A 61 10.85 8.55 0.92
C ARG A 61 11.94 7.47 1.01
N GLN A 62 12.15 6.89 2.19
CA GLN A 62 13.11 5.78 2.36
C GLN A 62 12.68 4.53 1.57
N PHE A 63 11.39 4.23 1.56
CA PHE A 63 10.84 3.12 0.78
C PHE A 63 11.03 3.33 -0.72
N TYR A 64 10.82 4.54 -1.23
CA TYR A 64 11.04 4.88 -2.64
C TYR A 64 12.52 4.72 -3.05
N MET A 65 13.44 5.15 -2.19
CA MET A 65 14.88 4.95 -2.41
C MET A 65 15.24 3.46 -2.43
N TYR A 66 14.68 2.65 -1.53
CA TYR A 66 14.86 1.19 -1.51
C TYR A 66 14.34 0.51 -2.78
N VAL A 67 13.21 0.97 -3.30
CA VAL A 67 12.59 0.41 -4.51
C VAL A 67 13.34 0.82 -5.78
N THR A 68 13.92 2.02 -5.80
CA THR A 68 14.59 2.59 -6.99
C THR A 68 16.07 2.20 -7.09
N ASP A 69 16.76 2.06 -5.95
CA ASP A 69 18.18 1.72 -5.92
C ASP A 69 18.42 0.21 -5.69
N PRO A 70 18.94 -0.55 -6.68
CA PRO A 70 19.19 -1.98 -6.53
C PRO A 70 20.32 -2.33 -5.53
N GLY A 71 21.15 -1.35 -5.13
CA GLY A 71 22.23 -1.49 -4.16
C GLY A 71 21.77 -1.48 -2.71
N CYS A 72 20.58 -0.94 -2.42
CA CYS A 72 20.00 -0.95 -1.08
C CYS A 72 19.25 -2.26 -0.82
N LYS A 73 19.87 -3.21 -0.09
CA LYS A 73 19.23 -4.48 0.31
C LYS A 73 18.45 -4.41 1.63
N ARG A 74 18.60 -3.35 2.42
CA ARG A 74 17.96 -3.20 3.73
C ARG A 74 16.89 -2.11 3.71
N LEU A 75 15.70 -2.45 4.19
CA LEU A 75 14.64 -1.48 4.51
C LEU A 75 15.06 -0.68 5.76
N GLY A 76 14.99 0.64 5.68
CA GLY A 76 15.36 1.52 6.79
C GLY A 76 14.49 1.32 8.03
N THR A 77 15.04 1.61 9.22
CA THR A 77 14.36 1.43 10.52
C THR A 77 13.02 2.18 10.59
N GLN A 78 12.90 3.33 9.92
CA GLN A 78 11.66 4.13 9.91
C GLN A 78 10.49 3.38 9.24
N CYS A 79 10.73 2.64 8.16
CA CYS A 79 9.71 1.79 7.53
C CYS A 79 9.21 0.69 8.47
N TRP A 80 10.11 0.06 9.22
CA TRP A 80 9.75 -0.95 10.22
C TRP A 80 8.95 -0.36 11.38
N VAL A 81 9.35 0.82 11.87
CA VAL A 81 8.61 1.54 12.91
C VAL A 81 7.21 1.90 12.42
N TYR A 82 7.08 2.41 11.20
CA TYR A 82 5.77 2.69 10.58
C TYR A 82 4.90 1.42 10.50
N GLY A 83 5.46 0.30 10.05
CA GLY A 83 4.76 -0.99 10.02
C GLY A 83 4.30 -1.47 11.40
N ALA A 84 5.14 -1.30 12.43
CA ALA A 84 4.78 -1.65 13.80
C ALA A 84 3.66 -0.75 14.36
N ILE A 85 3.68 0.55 14.04
CA ILE A 85 2.63 1.49 14.44
C ILE A 85 1.30 1.08 13.79
N MET A 86 1.31 0.80 12.49
CA MET A 86 0.15 0.33 11.73
C MET A 86 -0.44 -0.96 12.29
N ALA A 87 0.39 -1.93 12.65
CA ALA A 87 -0.05 -3.19 13.26
C ALA A 87 -0.65 -2.97 14.66
N ALA A 88 -0.05 -2.11 15.47
CA ALA A 88 -0.59 -1.74 16.78
C ALA A 88 -1.95 -1.04 16.68
N GLU A 89 -2.16 -0.21 15.64
CA GLU A 89 -3.45 0.44 15.37
C GLU A 89 -4.53 -0.54 14.96
N ALA A 90 -4.20 -1.48 14.08
CA ALA A 90 -5.10 -2.54 13.69
C ALA A 90 -5.53 -3.39 14.91
N LEU A 91 -4.58 -3.74 15.78
CA LEU A 91 -4.86 -4.50 17.02
C LEU A 91 -5.77 -3.72 17.98
N LEU A 92 -5.55 -2.42 18.17
CA LEU A 92 -6.42 -1.58 18.98
C LEU A 92 -7.84 -1.50 18.41
N CYS A 93 -7.96 -1.32 17.09
CA CYS A 93 -9.25 -1.29 16.40
C CYS A 93 -10.01 -2.62 16.55
N ILE A 94 -9.32 -3.77 16.43
CA ILE A 94 -9.95 -5.09 16.60
C ILE A 94 -10.38 -5.32 18.06
N LYS A 95 -9.55 -4.88 19.03
CA LYS A 95 -9.83 -5.08 20.45
C LYS A 95 -11.05 -4.28 20.92
N ASN A 96 -11.16 -3.02 20.49
CA ASN A 96 -12.28 -2.14 20.83
C ASN A 96 -13.48 -2.33 19.89
N GLY A 97 -13.27 -2.86 18.68
CA GLY A 97 -14.25 -3.12 17.63
C GLY A 97 -15.35 -4.13 17.94
N LYS A 98 -15.13 -5.02 18.91
CA LYS A 98 -15.98 -6.20 19.12
C LYS A 98 -17.46 -5.87 19.34
N GLU A 99 -17.78 -4.73 19.96
CA GLU A 99 -19.18 -4.32 20.17
C GLU A 99 -19.79 -3.62 18.94
N LEU A 100 -19.00 -2.90 18.13
CA LEU A 100 -19.48 -2.21 16.93
C LEU A 100 -19.65 -3.11 15.69
N PHE A 101 -18.94 -4.24 15.63
CA PHE A 101 -19.07 -5.22 14.54
C PHE A 101 -20.44 -5.90 14.46
N SER A 102 -21.26 -5.76 15.51
CA SER A 102 -22.66 -6.23 15.52
C SER A 102 -23.52 -5.51 14.46
N HIS A 103 -23.13 -4.30 14.05
CA HIS A 103 -23.76 -3.61 12.93
C HIS A 103 -23.11 -4.04 11.59
N THR A 104 -23.90 -4.69 10.74
CA THR A 104 -23.54 -5.22 9.40
C THR A 104 -22.84 -4.21 8.47
N GLN A 105 -22.88 -2.92 8.76
CA GLN A 105 -22.33 -1.84 7.93
C GLN A 105 -20.79 -1.84 7.86
N ALA A 106 -20.08 -2.17 8.96
CA ALA A 106 -18.61 -2.16 8.96
C ALA A 106 -18.02 -3.29 8.10
N THR A 107 -18.60 -4.49 8.17
CA THR A 107 -18.17 -5.65 7.38
C THR A 107 -18.30 -5.39 5.88
N ASN A 108 -19.38 -4.75 5.44
CA ASN A 108 -19.57 -4.41 4.03
C ASN A 108 -18.50 -3.44 3.51
N ILE A 109 -18.08 -2.45 4.31
CA ILE A 109 -17.06 -1.48 3.92
C ILE A 109 -15.68 -2.13 3.85
N ILE A 110 -15.36 -3.02 4.79
CA ILE A 110 -14.11 -3.81 4.75
C ILE A 110 -14.07 -4.66 3.49
N VAL A 111 -15.15 -5.40 3.20
CA VAL A 111 -15.24 -6.24 2.01
C VAL A 111 -15.11 -5.41 0.74
N TRP A 112 -15.74 -4.23 0.68
CA TRP A 112 -15.62 -3.30 -0.45
C TRP A 112 -14.19 -2.81 -0.65
N LEU A 113 -13.49 -2.40 0.42
CA LEU A 113 -12.09 -1.98 0.36
C LEU A 113 -11.15 -3.13 0.00
N LEU A 114 -11.44 -4.36 0.46
CA LEU A 114 -10.68 -5.55 0.06
C LEU A 114 -10.84 -5.82 -1.44
N ILE A 115 -12.07 -5.75 -1.97
CA ILE A 115 -12.32 -5.86 -3.42
C ILE A 115 -11.56 -4.77 -4.19
N GLN A 116 -11.57 -3.52 -3.70
CA GLN A 116 -10.81 -2.42 -4.32
C GLN A 116 -9.29 -2.69 -4.32
N SER A 117 -8.75 -3.24 -3.22
CA SER A 117 -7.33 -3.59 -3.13
C SER A 117 -6.93 -4.72 -4.08
N ILE A 118 -7.79 -5.73 -4.24
CA ILE A 118 -7.59 -6.80 -5.21
C ILE A 118 -7.64 -6.24 -6.63
N MET A 119 -8.60 -5.37 -6.93
CA MET A 119 -8.73 -4.73 -8.25
C MET A 119 -7.50 -3.90 -8.62
N SER A 120 -6.93 -3.16 -7.66
CA SER A 120 -5.73 -2.38 -7.90
C SER A 120 -4.50 -3.27 -8.15
N ILE A 121 -4.34 -4.37 -7.40
CA ILE A 121 -3.27 -5.35 -7.66
C ILE A 121 -3.43 -5.99 -9.04
N LEU A 122 -4.64 -6.38 -9.42
CA LEU A 122 -4.94 -6.94 -10.74
C LEU A 122 -4.66 -5.94 -11.86
N CYS A 123 -4.96 -4.66 -11.66
CA CYS A 123 -4.67 -3.60 -12.62
C CYS A 123 -3.16 -3.44 -12.84
N VAL A 124 -2.35 -3.40 -11.77
CA VAL A 124 -0.89 -3.34 -11.89
C VAL A 124 -0.34 -4.61 -12.56
N PHE A 125 -0.89 -5.78 -12.26
CA PHE A 125 -0.52 -7.03 -12.92
C PHE A 125 -0.88 -7.01 -14.42
N GLY A 126 -2.06 -6.49 -14.76
CA GLY A 126 -2.49 -6.25 -16.14
C GLY A 126 -1.53 -5.33 -16.89
N CYS A 127 -1.16 -4.19 -16.31
CA CYS A 127 -0.18 -3.27 -16.89
C CYS A 127 1.20 -3.93 -17.09
N TYR A 128 1.65 -4.76 -16.14
CA TYR A 128 2.91 -5.51 -16.27
C TYR A 128 2.86 -6.51 -17.44
N THR A 129 1.78 -7.27 -17.55
CA THR A 129 1.60 -8.25 -18.65
C THR A 129 1.45 -7.57 -20.01
N TYR A 130 0.71 -6.46 -20.08
CA TYR A 130 0.53 -5.67 -21.29
C TYR A 130 1.85 -5.06 -21.78
N ALA A 131 2.65 -4.48 -20.87
CA ALA A 131 3.97 -3.95 -21.20
C ALA A 131 4.91 -5.03 -21.77
N LYS A 132 4.85 -6.25 -21.22
CA LYS A 132 5.63 -7.39 -21.72
C LYS A 132 5.16 -7.83 -23.11
N TYR A 133 3.84 -7.90 -23.33
CA TYR A 133 3.24 -8.30 -24.60
C TYR A 133 3.57 -7.30 -25.72
N PHE A 134 3.45 -6.00 -25.42
CA PHE A 134 3.77 -4.92 -26.36
C PHE A 134 5.24 -4.93 -26.78
N GLN A 135 6.18 -5.19 -25.87
CA GLN A 135 7.61 -5.30 -26.18
C GLN A 135 7.91 -6.44 -27.17
N VAL A 136 7.25 -7.60 -27.03
CA VAL A 136 7.43 -8.73 -27.93
C VAL A 136 6.93 -8.38 -29.34
N ILE A 137 5.72 -7.84 -29.45
CA ILE A 137 5.14 -7.40 -30.73
C ILE A 137 6.03 -6.36 -31.42
N LEU A 138 6.53 -5.37 -30.68
CA LEU A 138 7.35 -4.30 -31.24
C LEU A 138 8.71 -4.81 -31.73
N TRP A 139 9.25 -5.84 -31.09
CA TRP A 139 10.47 -6.52 -31.54
C TRP A 139 10.23 -7.28 -32.84
N GLU A 140 9.10 -7.97 -32.95
CA GLU A 140 8.69 -8.72 -34.14
C GLU A 140 8.46 -7.79 -35.35
N ILE A 141 7.75 -6.68 -35.15
CA ILE A 141 7.56 -5.64 -36.17
C ILE A 141 8.91 -5.03 -36.59
N ARG A 142 9.77 -4.70 -35.63
CA ARG A 142 11.11 -4.14 -35.91
C ARG A 142 12.03 -5.13 -36.61
N SER A 143 11.84 -6.44 -36.42
CA SER A 143 12.59 -7.48 -37.13
C SER A 143 12.11 -7.59 -38.59
N SER A 144 10.81 -7.50 -38.84
CA SER A 144 10.24 -7.49 -40.19
C SER A 144 10.59 -6.22 -40.98
N LEU A 145 10.73 -5.07 -40.31
CA LEU A 145 11.12 -3.79 -40.93
C LEU A 145 12.63 -3.64 -41.19
N ARG A 146 13.45 -4.60 -40.72
CA ARG A 146 14.92 -4.58 -40.89
C ARG A 146 15.39 -5.58 -41.97
N ILE A 147 14.47 -6.22 -42.66
CA ILE A 147 14.65 -7.01 -43.88
C ILE A 147 14.22 -6.12 -45.05
#